data_AF-A0A1V4YHI0-F1
#
_entry.id   AF-A0A1V4YHI0-F1
#
_cell.length_a   1.000
_cell.length_b   1.000
_cell.length_c   1.000
_cell.angle_alpha   90.00
_cell.angle_beta   90.00
_cell.angle_gamma   90.00
#
_symmetry.space_group_name_H-M   'P 1'
#
loop_
_entity.id
_entity.type
_entity.pdbx_description
1 polymer ?
#
loop_
_entity_poly.entity_id
_entity_poly.type
_entity_poly.pdbx_seq_one_letter_code
_entity_poly.pdbx_strand_id
1 'polypeptide(L)' 'MVIVGIPYTCPGISVHNDVNGGPYGASSVAGNGIGKLPTKHELVTFRFQGKCVAEITRKLVGE' A
#
# COMPACT_ATOMS: atom_id res chain seq x y z
N MET A 1 -7.44 -8.77 17.36
CA MET A 1 -7.13 -7.74 16.33
C MET A 1 -5.70 -7.94 15.88
N VAL A 2 -5.44 -8.04 14.57
CA VAL A 2 -4.09 -8.23 14.00
C VAL A 2 -3.78 -7.06 13.07
N ILE A 3 -2.62 -6.43 13.24
CA ILE A 3 -2.19 -5.31 12.40
C ILE A 3 -1.32 -5.83 11.26
N VAL A 4 -1.66 -5.43 10.03
CA VAL A 4 -0.95 -5.83 8.80
C VAL A 4 -0.58 -4.58 8.02
N GLY A 5 0.72 -4.32 7.89
CA GLY A 5 1.27 -3.27 7.05
C GLY A 5 1.59 -3.76 5.65
N ILE A 6 2.50 -3.06 4.96
CA ILE A 6 3.05 -3.49 3.68
C ILE A 6 4.53 -3.83 3.84
N PRO A 7 4.95 -5.05 3.50
CA PRO A 7 6.35 -5.42 3.56
C PRO A 7 7.17 -4.68 2.49
N TYR A 8 8.45 -4.43 2.78
CA TYR A 8 9.42 -3.83 1.83
C TYR A 8 9.69 -4.69 0.58
N THR A 9 9.13 -5.91 0.52
CA THR A 9 9.09 -6.71 -0.71
C THR A 9 8.15 -6.10 -1.76
N CYS A 10 7.29 -5.15 -1.40
CA CYS A 10 6.53 -4.35 -2.35
C CYS A 10 7.45 -3.31 -3.02
N PRO A 11 7.72 -3.41 -4.34
CA PRO A 11 8.65 -2.53 -5.02
C PRO A 11 8.21 -1.06 -5.02
N GLY A 12 6.90 -0.79 -4.89
CA GLY A 12 6.35 0.57 -4.93
C GLY A 12 6.72 1.44 -3.72
N ILE A 13 7.12 0.85 -2.58
CA ILE A 13 7.50 1.60 -1.37
C ILE A 13 8.95 2.11 -1.46
N SER A 14 9.81 1.40 -2.18
CA SER A 14 11.23 1.75 -2.31
C SER A 14 11.50 2.77 -3.42
N VAL A 15 10.47 3.21 -4.15
CA VAL A 15 10.61 4.20 -5.23
C VAL A 15 10.90 5.58 -4.64
N HIS A 16 12.10 6.11 -4.89
CA HIS A 16 12.56 7.41 -4.39
C HIS A 16 12.34 8.59 -5.35
N ASN A 17 11.81 8.33 -6.55
CA ASN A 17 11.61 9.38 -7.55
C ASN A 17 10.40 10.29 -7.26
N ASP A 18 9.44 9.81 -6.45
CA ASP A 18 8.21 10.52 -6.11
C ASP A 18 7.90 10.33 -4.62
N VAL A 19 7.15 11.28 -4.04
CA VAL A 19 6.68 11.18 -2.64
C VAL A 19 5.67 10.04 -2.53
N ASN A 20 5.98 9.07 -1.66
CA ASN A 20 5.24 7.83 -1.51
C ASN A 20 4.85 7.53 -0.07
N GLY A 21 3.88 6.62 0.09
CA GLY A 21 3.51 6.06 1.39
C GLY A 21 4.57 5.18 2.02
N GLY A 22 4.36 4.85 3.31
CA GLY A 22 5.30 4.11 4.13
C GLY A 22 4.92 2.64 4.39
N PRO A 23 5.76 1.89 5.12
CA PRO A 23 5.53 0.47 5.43
C PRO A 23 4.30 0.20 6.32
N TYR A 24 3.78 1.23 6.97
CA TYR A 24 2.61 1.14 7.84
C TYR A 24 1.29 0.96 7.07
N GLY A 25 1.29 1.29 5.77
CA GLY A 25 0.12 1.21 4.91
C GLY A 25 0.32 2.08 3.68
N ALA A 26 -0.32 1.70 2.58
CA ALA A 26 -0.23 2.47 1.36
C ALA A 26 -1.01 3.77 1.55
N SER A 27 -0.45 4.85 1.04
CA SER A 27 -1.05 6.17 1.06
C SER A 27 -0.75 6.85 -0.26
N SER A 28 -1.54 7.88 -0.59
CA SER A 28 -1.32 8.73 -1.75
C SER A 28 -1.21 10.19 -1.35
N VAL A 29 -0.38 10.95 -2.06
CA VAL A 29 -0.18 12.37 -1.83
C VAL A 29 -1.06 13.19 -2.76
N ALA A 30 -2.16 13.72 -2.23
CA ALA A 30 -3.10 14.54 -3.01
C ALA A 30 -2.55 15.93 -3.40
N GLY A 31 -1.52 16.45 -2.72
CA GLY A 31 -1.04 17.83 -2.93
C GLY A 31 -2.04 18.90 -2.44
N ASN A 32 -1.81 20.16 -2.82
CA ASN A 32 -2.66 21.30 -2.43
C ASN A 32 -3.71 21.59 -3.52
N GLY A 33 -4.97 21.86 -3.14
CA GLY A 33 -6.05 22.27 -4.07
C GLY A 33 -6.94 21.12 -4.56
N ILE A 34 -7.38 21.16 -5.82
CA ILE A 34 -8.05 20.01 -6.46
C ILE A 34 -7.03 18.86 -6.55
N GLY A 35 -7.16 17.91 -5.62
CA GLY A 35 -6.16 16.90 -5.34
C GLY A 35 -5.73 16.08 -6.56
N LYS A 36 -4.46 15.70 -6.58
CA LYS A 36 -3.91 14.75 -7.55
C LYS A 36 -4.56 13.38 -7.34
N LEU A 37 -4.89 12.73 -8.46
CA LEU A 37 -5.24 11.31 -8.44
C LEU A 37 -4.01 10.47 -8.11
N PRO A 38 -4.20 9.27 -7.52
CA PRO A 38 -3.09 8.39 -7.23
C PRO A 38 -2.27 8.05 -8.47
N THR A 39 -0.96 8.06 -8.32
CA THR A 39 -0.02 7.70 -9.39
C THR A 39 -0.05 6.19 -9.66
N LYS A 40 0.55 5.76 -10.78
CA LYS A 40 0.66 4.32 -11.10
C LYS A 40 1.39 3.53 -10.02
N HIS A 41 2.41 4.12 -9.38
CA HIS A 41 3.20 3.42 -8.36
C HIS A 41 2.45 3.33 -7.02
N GLU A 42 1.67 4.35 -6.64
CA GLU A 42 0.78 4.30 -5.46
C GLU A 42 -0.32 3.25 -5.65
N LEU A 43 -0.89 3.14 -6.85
CA LEU A 43 -1.87 2.10 -7.16
C LEU A 43 -1.30 0.67 -7.01
N VAL A 44 0.00 0.48 -7.27
CA VAL A 44 0.67 -0.81 -7.04
C VAL A 44 0.74 -1.13 -5.56
N THR A 45 1.08 -0.17 -4.70
CA THR A 45 1.16 -0.38 -3.25
C THR A 45 -0.23 -0.65 -2.65
N PHE A 46 -1.29 0.02 -3.13
CA PHE A 46 -2.67 -0.26 -2.71
C PHE A 46 -3.10 -1.70 -3.05
N ARG A 47 -2.84 -2.15 -4.28
CA ARG A 47 -3.15 -3.53 -4.69
C ARG A 47 -2.37 -4.55 -3.88
N PHE A 48 -1.09 -4.27 -3.63
CA PHE A 48 -0.23 -5.14 -2.84
C PHE A 48 -0.71 -5.25 -1.39
N GLN A 49 -1.09 -4.13 -0.76
CA GLN A 49 -1.64 -4.13 0.60
C GLN A 49 -2.91 -4.97 0.69
N GLY A 50 -3.85 -4.79 -0.24
CA GLY A 50 -5.08 -5.57 -0.30
C GLY A 50 -4.80 -7.07 -0.41
N LYS A 51 -3.82 -7.46 -1.25
CA LYS A 51 -3.37 -8.85 -1.36
C LYS A 51 -2.78 -9.37 -0.05
N CYS A 52 -1.87 -8.64 0.61
CA CYS A 52 -1.26 -9.05 1.87
C CYS A 52 -2.30 -9.28 2.96
N VAL A 53 -3.24 -8.34 3.13
CA VAL A 53 -4.33 -8.47 4.10
C VAL A 53 -5.16 -9.71 3.77
N ALA A 54 -5.62 -9.86 2.52
CA ALA A 54 -6.44 -11.00 2.12
C ALA A 54 -5.73 -12.36 2.31
N GLU A 55 -4.44 -12.45 1.99
CA GLU A 55 -3.66 -13.68 2.16
C GLU A 55 -3.43 -14.04 3.63
N ILE A 56 -3.15 -13.04 4.48
CA ILE A 56 -2.99 -13.25 5.93
C ILE A 56 -4.33 -13.66 6.54
N THR A 57 -5.42 -12.96 6.20
CA THR A 57 -6.76 -13.31 6.66
C THR A 57 -7.13 -14.73 6.24
N ARG A 58 -6.91 -15.12 4.98
CA ARG A 58 -7.17 -16.49 4.51
C ARG A 58 -6.40 -17.54 5.31
N LYS A 59 -5.14 -17.29 5.68
CA LYS A 59 -4.36 -18.22 6.50
C LYS A 59 -4.80 -18.31 7.96
N LEU A 60 -5.41 -17.25 8.49
CA LEU A 60 -5.84 -17.18 9.89
C LEU A 60 -7.23 -17.77 10.09
N VAL A 61 -8.14 -17.56 9.15
CA VAL A 61 -9.57 -17.90 9.30
C VAL A 61 -10.22 -18.51 8.05
N GLY A 62 -9.47 -18.66 6.95
CA GLY A 62 -9.97 -19.36 5.77
C GLY A 62 -9.93 -20.87 6.00
N GLU A 63 -11.02 -21.54 5.65
CA GLU A 63 -11.12 -23.00 5.65
C GLU A 63 -10.13 -23.67 4.69
#